data_AF-A0ABD7SR20-F1
#
_entry.id   AF-A0ABD7SR20-F1
#
_cell.length_a   1.000
_cell.length_b   1.000
_cell.length_c   1.000
_cell.angle_alpha   90.00
_cell.angle_beta   90.00
_cell.angle_gamma   90.00
#
_symmetry.space_group_name_H-M   'P 1'
#
loop_
_entity.id
_entity.type
_entity.pdbx_description
1 polymer ?
#
loop_
_entity_poly.entity_id
_entity_poly.type
_entity_poly.pdbx_seq_one_letter_code
_entity_poly.pdbx_strand_id
1 'polypeptide(L)'
;MKTGIAEQLAQIKADYAYITKNYGYVDNYSEHQIRQHERLIAEPRKQVAFECIRETLQEIFEKGYLKKVGTLGHKVLEPLPLEDDRVKEMCLRWNLPFPQTTL
;
A
#
# COMPACT_ATOMS: atom_id res chain seq x y z
N MET A 1 4.75 0.10 -24.87
CA MET A 1 3.90 -1.11 -24.74
C MET A 1 2.90 -0.83 -23.63
N LYS A 2 1.60 -1.02 -23.84
CA LYS A 2 0.61 -0.91 -22.75
C LYS A 2 0.69 -2.22 -21.96
N THR A 3 1.21 -2.15 -20.73
CA THR A 3 1.30 -3.27 -19.79
C THR A 3 -0.11 -3.85 -19.58
N GLY A 4 -0.25 -5.17 -19.66
CA GLY A 4 -1.56 -5.82 -19.52
C GLY A 4 -2.10 -5.70 -18.09
N ILE A 5 -3.43 -5.68 -17.90
CA ILE A 5 -4.03 -5.55 -16.55
C ILE A 5 -3.56 -6.66 -15.59
N ALA A 6 -3.25 -7.85 -16.09
CA ALA A 6 -2.70 -8.94 -15.28
C ALA A 6 -1.30 -8.63 -14.75
N GLU A 7 -0.44 -8.02 -15.57
CA GLU A 7 0.91 -7.59 -15.17
C GLU A 7 0.83 -6.41 -14.19
N GLN A 8 -0.06 -5.45 -14.43
CA GLN A 8 -0.29 -4.34 -13.51
C GLN A 8 -0.78 -4.84 -12.15
N LEU A 9 -1.69 -5.81 -12.14
CA LEU A 9 -2.18 -6.42 -10.90
C LEU A 9 -1.08 -7.19 -10.15
N ALA A 10 -0.22 -7.92 -10.87
CA ALA A 10 0.92 -8.60 -10.27
C ALA A 10 1.91 -7.60 -9.64
N GLN A 11 2.20 -6.50 -10.36
CA GLN A 11 3.12 -5.46 -9.88
C GLN A 11 2.56 -4.73 -8.66
N ILE A 12 1.30 -4.28 -8.70
CA ILE A 12 0.71 -3.54 -7.59
C ILE A 12 0.55 -4.43 -6.35
N LYS A 13 0.30 -5.73 -6.54
CA LYS A 13 0.31 -6.72 -5.44
C LYS A 13 1.68 -6.80 -4.78
N ALA A 14 2.75 -6.86 -5.57
CA ALA A 14 4.12 -6.92 -5.06
C ALA A 14 4.50 -5.64 -4.31
N ASP A 15 4.07 -4.49 -4.81
CA ASP A 15 4.28 -3.18 -4.18
C ASP A 15 3.53 -3.08 -2.84
N TYR A 16 2.25 -3.46 -2.82
CA TYR A 16 1.46 -3.52 -1.59
C TYR A 16 2.06 -4.49 -0.56
N ALA A 17 2.49 -5.68 -0.98
CA ALA A 17 3.16 -6.63 -0.11
C ALA A 17 4.47 -6.09 0.48
N TYR A 18 5.23 -5.31 -0.30
CA TYR A 18 6.44 -4.66 0.20
C TYR A 18 6.12 -3.62 1.27
N ILE A 19 5.16 -2.72 1.02
CA ILE A 19 4.79 -1.67 1.99
C ILE A 19 4.32 -2.29 3.30
N THR A 20 3.41 -3.26 3.21
CA THR A 20 2.83 -3.91 4.38
C THR A 20 3.82 -4.74 5.19
N LYS A 21 4.81 -5.36 4.53
CA LYS A 21 5.87 -6.12 5.21
C LYS A 21 6.87 -5.22 5.94
N ASN A 22 7.26 -4.09 5.34
CA ASN A 22 8.33 -3.25 5.89
C ASN A 22 7.81 -2.17 6.83
N TYR A 23 6.62 -1.64 6.56
CA TYR A 23 6.05 -0.49 7.27
C TYR A 23 4.78 -0.86 8.03
N GLY A 24 3.94 -1.73 7.45
CA GLY A 24 2.67 -2.13 8.05
C GLY A 24 1.48 -1.54 7.33
N TYR A 25 0.37 -1.36 8.03
CA TYR A 25 -0.91 -0.97 7.43
C TYR A 25 -1.40 0.38 7.93
N VAL A 26 -2.37 0.99 7.23
CA VAL A 26 -3.13 2.15 7.73
C VAL A 26 -3.89 1.75 9.00
N ASP A 27 -4.16 2.71 9.88
CA ASP A 27 -5.08 2.50 11.00
C ASP A 27 -6.44 1.96 10.50
N ASN A 28 -7.02 1.01 11.23
CA ASN A 28 -8.19 0.19 10.86
C ASN A 28 -8.00 -0.84 9.72
N TYR A 29 -6.80 -1.00 9.14
CA TYR A 29 -6.58 -2.09 8.19
C TYR A 29 -6.44 -3.45 8.89
N SER A 30 -7.53 -4.20 8.95
CA SER A 30 -7.57 -5.51 9.62
C SER A 30 -7.07 -6.64 8.71
N GLU A 31 -6.70 -7.78 9.31
CA GLU A 31 -6.41 -9.02 8.57
C GLU A 31 -7.56 -9.44 7.63
N HIS A 32 -8.77 -8.95 7.86
CA HIS A 32 -9.90 -9.17 6.98
C HIS A 32 -9.70 -8.49 5.61
N GLN A 33 -9.24 -7.24 5.59
CA GLN A 33 -9.07 -6.48 4.33
C GLN A 33 -7.93 -7.04 3.47
N ILE A 34 -6.85 -7.52 4.10
CA ILE A 34 -5.78 -8.27 3.39
C ILE A 34 -6.38 -9.49 2.67
N ARG A 35 -7.20 -10.28 3.37
CA ARG A 35 -7.88 -11.44 2.79
C ARG A 35 -8.89 -11.06 1.70
N GLN A 36 -9.53 -9.89 1.80
CA GLN A 36 -10.41 -9.39 0.74
C GLN A 36 -9.61 -9.02 -0.52
N HIS A 37 -8.44 -8.42 -0.39
CA HIS A 37 -7.56 -8.17 -1.53
C HIS A 37 -7.11 -9.46 -2.22
N GLU A 38 -6.74 -10.49 -1.46
CA GLU A 38 -6.38 -11.79 -2.04
C GLU A 38 -7.54 -12.42 -2.81
N ARG A 39 -8.77 -12.29 -2.30
CA ARG A 39 -9.99 -12.75 -2.99
C ARG A 39 -10.26 -11.95 -4.26
N LEU A 40 -10.19 -10.62 -4.20
CA LEU A 40 -10.39 -9.74 -5.35
C LEU A 40 -9.40 -10.04 -6.48
N ILE A 41 -8.14 -10.35 -6.15
CA ILE A 41 -7.13 -10.74 -7.13
C ILE A 41 -7.50 -12.06 -7.84
N ALA A 42 -8.21 -12.97 -7.17
CA ALA A 42 -8.67 -14.22 -7.76
C ALA A 42 -9.90 -14.03 -8.67
N GLU A 43 -10.64 -12.92 -8.55
CA GLU A 43 -11.84 -12.66 -9.35
C GLU A 43 -11.52 -12.37 -10.83
N PRO A 44 -12.47 -12.61 -11.75
CA PRO A 44 -12.29 -12.34 -13.18
C PRO A 44 -12.17 -10.84 -13.49
N ARG A 45 -12.67 -9.96 -12.62
CA ARG A 45 -12.62 -8.49 -12.80
C ARG A 45 -11.29 -7.90 -12.30
N LYS A 46 -10.21 -8.17 -13.04
CA LYS A 46 -8.84 -7.72 -12.68
C LYS A 46 -8.70 -6.20 -12.52
N GLN A 47 -9.45 -5.42 -13.30
CA GLN A 47 -9.47 -3.96 -13.21
C GLN A 47 -9.95 -3.47 -11.84
N VAL A 48 -11.05 -4.04 -11.34
CA VAL A 48 -11.61 -3.67 -10.04
C VAL A 48 -10.63 -4.05 -8.92
N ALA A 49 -10.05 -5.25 -9.00
CA ALA A 49 -9.03 -5.68 -8.04
C ALA A 49 -7.83 -4.74 -8.00
N PHE A 50 -7.35 -4.30 -9.17
CA PHE A 50 -6.28 -3.32 -9.28
C PHE A 50 -6.65 -1.99 -8.63
N GLU A 51 -7.84 -1.47 -8.92
CA GLU A 51 -8.32 -0.18 -8.38
C GLU A 51 -8.42 -0.21 -6.85
N CYS A 52 -8.99 -1.26 -6.26
CA CYS A 52 -9.08 -1.39 -4.80
C CYS A 52 -7.70 -1.41 -4.11
N ILE A 53 -6.74 -2.15 -4.67
CA ILE A 53 -5.38 -2.20 -4.12
C ILE A 53 -4.69 -0.85 -4.28
N ARG A 54 -4.89 -0.17 -5.42
CA ARG A 54 -4.34 1.17 -5.66
C ARG A 54 -4.88 2.19 -4.69
N GLU A 55 -6.18 2.19 -4.43
CA GLU A 55 -6.82 3.07 -3.45
C GLU A 55 -6.28 2.83 -2.04
N THR A 56 -6.08 1.57 -1.67
CA THR A 56 -5.46 1.26 -0.37
C THR A 56 -4.02 1.75 -0.29
N LEU A 57 -3.23 1.55 -1.35
CA LEU A 57 -1.87 2.10 -1.40
C LEU A 57 -1.91 3.62 -1.28
N GLN A 58 -2.78 4.28 -2.03
CA GLN A 58 -2.95 5.73 -1.93
C GLN A 58 -3.25 6.16 -0.49
N GLU A 59 -4.14 5.47 0.21
CA GLU A 59 -4.46 5.76 1.61
C GLU A 59 -3.23 5.63 2.54
N ILE A 60 -2.38 4.62 2.35
CA ILE A 60 -1.11 4.48 3.11
C ILE A 60 -0.17 5.65 2.82
N PHE A 61 -0.08 6.07 1.56
CA PHE A 61 0.79 7.18 1.17
C PHE A 61 0.27 8.54 1.68
N GLU A 62 -1.04 8.70 1.81
CA GLU A 62 -1.67 9.92 2.36
C GLU A 62 -1.61 9.98 3.89
N LYS A 63 -1.95 8.88 4.57
CA LYS A 63 -2.17 8.85 6.02
C LYS A 63 -1.00 8.28 6.80
N GLY A 64 -0.08 7.61 6.12
CA GLY A 64 0.99 6.86 6.74
C GLY A 64 0.58 5.46 7.20
N TYR A 65 1.51 4.81 7.88
CA TYR A 65 1.36 3.46 8.41
C TYR A 65 1.36 3.48 9.94
N LEU A 66 0.72 2.47 10.52
CA LEU A 66 0.61 2.31 11.95
C LEU A 66 1.85 1.60 12.51
N LYS A 67 2.70 2.38 13.18
CA LYS A 67 3.90 1.88 13.85
C LYS A 67 3.61 1.62 15.33
N LYS A 68 4.02 0.46 15.82
CA LYS A 68 4.02 0.17 17.26
C LYS A 68 5.23 0.82 17.90
N VAL A 69 5.01 1.67 18.89
CA VAL A 69 6.06 2.41 19.61
C VAL A 69 6.06 2.01 21.08
N GLY A 70 7.25 1.68 21.58
CA GLY A 70 7.47 1.33 22.98
C GLY A 70 6.91 -0.02 23.40
N THR A 71 7.11 -0.36 24.68
CA THR A 71 6.72 -1.63 25.30
C THR A 71 5.24 -1.70 25.69
N LEU A 72 4.56 -0.56 25.80
CA LEU A 72 3.16 -0.45 26.22
C LEU A 72 2.14 -0.61 25.07
N GLY A 73 2.61 -0.87 23.84
CA GLY A 73 1.72 -1.12 22.71
C GLY A 73 1.04 0.14 22.14
N HIS A 74 1.56 1.33 22.42
CA HIS A 74 1.10 2.54 21.77
C HIS A 74 1.31 2.45 20.26
N LYS A 75 0.33 2.95 19.52
CA LYS A 75 0.32 2.97 18.06
C LYS A 75 0.33 4.42 17.62
N VAL A 76 1.24 4.76 16.72
CA VAL A 76 1.28 6.08 16.08
C VAL A 76 1.23 5.90 14.57
N LEU A 77 0.66 6.88 13.89
CA LEU A 77 0.75 6.97 12.43
C LEU A 77 2.05 7.67 12.07
N GLU A 78 2.88 7.03 11.25
CA GLU A 78 4.08 7.63 10.66
C GLU A 78 3.97 7.67 9.13
N PRO A 79 4.44 8.75 8.48
CA PRO A 79 4.50 8.79 7.03
C PRO A 79 5.48 7.72 6.50
N LEU A 80 5.26 7.27 5.26
CA LEU A 80 6.24 6.41 4.59
C LEU A 80 7.56 7.16 4.37
N PRO A 81 8.72 6.51 4.58
CA PRO A 81 10.02 7.17 4.44
C PRO A 81 10.31 7.50 2.98
N LEU A 82 10.61 8.77 2.71
CA LEU A 82 10.98 9.23 1.37
C LEU A 82 12.38 8.78 0.97
N GLU A 83 13.24 8.42 1.92
CA GLU A 83 14.57 7.85 1.65
C GLU A 83 14.50 6.44 1.04
N ASP A 84 13.39 5.71 1.16
CA ASP A 84 13.22 4.42 0.49
C ASP A 84 12.95 4.62 -1.00
N ASP A 85 13.95 4.32 -1.83
CA ASP A 85 13.85 4.45 -3.29
C ASP A 85 12.71 3.61 -3.88
N ARG A 86 12.35 2.49 -3.25
CA ARG A 86 11.22 1.68 -3.70
C ARG A 86 9.88 2.36 -3.43
N VAL A 87 9.75 3.09 -2.33
CA VAL A 87 8.58 3.94 -2.04
C VAL A 87 8.49 5.06 -3.08
N LYS A 88 9.61 5.72 -3.41
CA LYS A 88 9.64 6.75 -4.47
C LYS A 88 9.23 6.19 -5.83
N GLU A 89 9.75 5.03 -6.21
CA GLU A 89 9.39 4.37 -7.46
C GLU A 89 7.89 4.03 -7.52
N MET A 90 7.30 3.58 -6.41
CA MET A 90 5.86 3.31 -6.33
C MET A 90 5.03 4.59 -6.51
N CYS A 91 5.43 5.72 -5.89
CA CYS A 91 4.78 7.02 -6.12
C CYS A 91 4.71 7.35 -7.60
N LEU A 92 5.84 7.26 -8.30
CA LEU A 92 5.94 7.61 -9.71
C LEU A 92 5.16 6.63 -10.60
N ARG A 93 5.27 5.32 -10.33
CA ARG A 93 4.64 4.26 -11.13
C ARG A 93 3.13 4.33 -11.09
N TRP A 94 2.56 4.62 -9.92
CA TRP A 94 1.12 4.56 -9.68
C TRP A 94 0.46 5.93 -9.53
N ASN A 95 1.23 7.01 -9.71
CA ASN A 95 0.80 8.38 -9.49
C ASN A 95 0.16 8.57 -8.09
N LEU A 96 0.82 8.02 -7.07
CA LEU A 96 0.39 8.13 -5.67
C LEU A 96 0.92 9.44 -5.08
N PRO A 97 0.23 10.00 -4.07
CA PRO A 97 0.71 11.19 -3.37
C PRO A 97 2.08 10.92 -2.75
N PHE A 98 2.93 11.93 -2.74
CA PHE A 98 4.20 11.84 -2.02
C PHE A 98 3.90 11.88 -0.51
N PRO A 99 4.50 10.97 0.28
CA PRO A 99 4.41 11.01 1.74
C PRO A 99 4.81 12.39 2.23
N GLN A 100 3.94 13.06 2.98
CA GLN A 100 4.29 14.34 3.59
C GLN A 100 5.26 14.05 4.75
N THR A 101 6.50 14.52 4.63
CA THR A 101 7.39 14.66 5.79
C THR A 101 6.83 15.76 6.67
N THR A 102 6.16 15.40 7.76
CA THR A 102 5.86 16.34 8.83
C THR A 102 7.20 16.74 9.46
N LEU A 103 7.63 17.98 9.18
CA LEU A 103 8.73 18.67 9.85
C LEU A 103 8.40 18.92 11.32
#